data_AF-A0A1X0F0U6-F1
#
_entry.id   AF-A0A1X0F0U6-F1
#
_cell.length_a   1.000
_cell.length_b   1.000
_cell.length_c   1.000
_cell.angle_alpha   90.00
_cell.angle_beta   90.00
_cell.angle_gamma   90.00
#
_symmetry.space_group_name_H-M   'P 1'
#
loop_
_entity.id
_entity.type
_entity.pdbx_description
1 polymer ?
#
loop_
_entity_poly.entity_id
_entity_poly.type
_entity_poly.pdbx_seq_one_letter_code
_entity_poly.pdbx_strand_id
1 'polypeptide(L)'
;FRAKHVALRDALEDADQALLIDTDTFFHSSPLRLFDRIQPGSLLCNAIGARYGEHRNFPLYRDLSPYLFERGWADDEMHQLNSGVIGLPREEAKILDRSLELMDELYPIANGAYTLEEFVLAVAAHKRLELVGCTDLIHHYWSRKQ
;
A
#
# COMPACT_ATOMS: atom_id res chain seq x y z
N PHE A 1 -4.31 -10.93 6.66
CA PHE A 1 -4.02 -9.58 6.15
C PHE A 1 -2.53 -9.21 6.23
N ARG A 2 -1.78 -9.56 7.29
CA ARG A 2 -0.37 -9.14 7.47
C ARG A 2 0.67 -9.72 6.48
N ALA A 3 0.36 -10.82 5.81
CA ALA A 3 1.36 -11.66 5.15
C ALA A 3 2.23 -10.91 4.12
N LYS A 4 1.64 -10.02 3.29
CA LYS A 4 2.37 -9.26 2.28
C LYS A 4 3.45 -8.38 2.91
N HIS A 5 3.07 -7.56 3.90
CA HIS A 5 3.99 -6.63 4.53
C HIS A 5 5.08 -7.34 5.34
N VAL A 6 4.76 -8.46 6.00
CA VAL A 6 5.76 -9.28 6.68
C VAL A 6 6.76 -9.86 5.68
N ALA A 7 6.29 -10.51 4.62
CA ALA A 7 7.16 -11.13 3.62
C ALA A 7 8.08 -10.11 2.94
N LEU A 8 7.56 -8.93 2.58
CA LEU A 8 8.37 -7.88 1.99
C LEU A 8 9.38 -7.29 2.98
N ARG A 9 8.99 -7.09 4.24
CA ARG A 9 9.89 -6.59 5.29
C ARG A 9 11.04 -7.57 5.52
N ASP A 10 10.72 -8.86 5.65
CA ASP A 10 11.71 -9.92 5.85
C ASP A 10 12.68 -9.99 4.64
N ALA A 11 12.19 -9.83 3.41
CA ALA A 11 13.06 -9.77 2.22
C ALA A 11 14.02 -8.55 2.24
N LEU A 12 13.61 -7.42 2.82
CA LEU A 12 14.44 -6.22 2.97
C LEU A 12 15.50 -6.36 4.07
N GLU A 13 15.49 -7.42 4.87
CA GLU A 13 16.59 -7.72 5.81
C GLU A 13 17.86 -8.15 5.05
N ASP A 14 17.72 -8.77 3.89
CA ASP A 14 18.83 -9.31 3.09
C ASP A 14 19.07 -8.60 1.76
N ALA A 15 18.12 -7.79 1.28
CA ALA A 15 18.23 -7.06 0.00
C ALA A 15 18.21 -5.53 0.16
N ASP A 16 18.89 -4.81 -0.73
CA ASP A 16 18.87 -3.33 -0.76
C ASP A 16 17.51 -2.78 -1.22
N GLN A 17 16.77 -3.57 -2.00
CA GLN A 17 15.44 -3.27 -2.50
C GLN A 17 14.69 -4.59 -2.67
N ALA A 18 13.36 -4.56 -2.51
CA ALA A 18 12.53 -5.74 -2.69
C ALA A 18 11.20 -5.40 -3.36
N LEU A 19 10.65 -6.38 -4.08
CA LEU A 19 9.35 -6.35 -4.73
C LEU A 19 8.51 -7.51 -4.23
N LEU A 20 7.27 -7.22 -3.86
CA LEU A 20 6.21 -8.19 -3.72
C LEU A 20 5.21 -8.00 -4.85
N ILE A 21 4.81 -9.09 -5.50
CA ILE A 21 3.89 -9.08 -6.64
C ILE A 21 2.88 -10.20 -6.43
N ASP A 22 1.59 -9.87 -6.55
CA ASP A 22 0.53 -10.86 -6.50
C ASP A 22 0.63 -11.83 -7.68
N THR A 23 0.29 -13.10 -7.43
CA THR A 23 0.49 -14.21 -8.38
C THR A 23 -0.39 -14.13 -9.63
N ASP A 24 -1.42 -13.30 -9.61
CA ASP A 24 -2.35 -13.02 -10.71
C ASP A 24 -1.92 -11.77 -11.52
N THR A 25 -0.63 -11.45 -11.51
CA THR A 25 -0.02 -10.35 -12.27
C THR A 25 0.69 -10.85 -13.52
N PHE A 26 0.40 -10.20 -14.65
CA PHE A 26 1.02 -10.45 -15.94
C PHE A 26 1.99 -9.31 -16.31
N PHE A 27 3.15 -9.65 -16.86
CA PHE A 27 4.14 -8.66 -17.27
C PHE A 27 4.09 -8.43 -18.78
N HIS A 28 4.01 -7.16 -19.19
CA HIS A 28 4.15 -6.78 -20.61
C HIS A 28 5.61 -6.51 -21.00
N SER A 29 6.50 -6.48 -20.01
CA SER A 29 7.91 -6.15 -20.14
C SER A 29 8.73 -6.96 -19.13
N SER A 30 10.07 -6.86 -19.17
CA SER A 30 10.90 -7.50 -18.14
C SER A 30 10.50 -7.02 -16.74
N PRO A 31 10.32 -7.93 -15.75
CA PRO A 31 10.02 -7.57 -14.37
C PRO A 31 11.11 -6.71 -13.73
N LEU A 32 12.35 -6.77 -14.24
CA LEU A 32 13.47 -5.96 -13.77
C LEU A 32 13.19 -4.45 -13.86
N ARG A 33 12.34 -4.03 -14.80
CA ARG A 33 11.97 -2.61 -14.95
C ARG A 33 11.19 -2.05 -13.76
N LEU A 34 10.63 -2.91 -12.90
CA LEU A 34 10.00 -2.47 -11.66
C LEU A 34 11.03 -2.01 -10.63
N PHE A 35 12.21 -2.64 -10.57
CA PHE A 35 13.28 -2.21 -9.67
C PHE A 35 13.80 -0.82 -10.02
N ASP A 36 13.83 -0.46 -11.32
CA ASP A 36 14.20 0.89 -11.77
C ASP A 36 13.30 1.99 -11.14
N ARG A 37 12.07 1.65 -10.72
CA ARG A 37 11.12 2.58 -10.08
C ARG A 37 11.23 2.61 -8.56
N ILE A 38 11.95 1.69 -7.95
CA ILE A 38 12.18 1.72 -6.51
C ILE A 38 13.30 2.73 -6.26
N GLN A 39 12.92 3.89 -5.75
CA GLN A 39 13.84 4.97 -5.41
C GLN A 39 13.73 5.33 -3.92
N PRO A 40 14.81 5.82 -3.29
CA PRO A 40 14.75 6.50 -2.00
C PRO A 40 13.55 7.45 -1.89
N GLY A 41 12.82 7.40 -0.76
CA GLY A 41 11.65 8.26 -0.53
C GLY A 41 10.39 7.90 -1.34
N SER A 42 10.34 6.73 -2.00
CA SER A 42 9.17 6.29 -2.76
C SER A 42 8.63 4.91 -2.34
N LEU A 43 7.35 4.69 -2.58
CA LEU A 43 6.68 3.40 -2.51
C LEU A 43 6.11 3.07 -3.89
N LEU A 44 6.63 1.99 -4.49
CA LEU A 44 6.06 1.44 -5.71
C LEU A 44 4.79 0.67 -5.37
N CYS A 45 3.70 0.98 -6.04
CA CYS A 45 2.43 0.24 -5.96
C CYS A 45 1.95 -0.16 -7.37
N ASN A 46 0.94 -1.03 -7.46
CA ASN A 46 0.36 -1.37 -8.75
C ASN A 46 -0.28 -0.12 -9.38
N ALA A 47 -1.23 0.49 -8.65
CA ALA A 47 -1.95 1.68 -9.09
C ALA A 47 -2.15 2.67 -7.93
N ILE A 48 -2.10 3.96 -8.25
CA ILE A 48 -2.48 5.05 -7.37
C ILE A 48 -3.99 5.26 -7.53
N GLY A 49 -4.72 5.12 -6.44
CA GLY A 49 -6.17 5.27 -6.38
C GLY A 49 -6.61 6.71 -6.18
N ALA A 50 -7.93 6.89 -6.11
CA ALA A 50 -8.55 8.16 -5.77
C ALA A 50 -8.21 8.60 -4.35
N ARG A 51 -8.49 9.87 -4.04
CA ARG A 51 -8.25 10.41 -2.71
C ARG A 51 -9.22 9.81 -1.70
N TYR A 52 -8.77 9.69 -0.46
CA TYR A 52 -9.58 9.11 0.62
C TYR A 52 -10.89 9.87 0.81
N GLY A 53 -10.87 11.19 0.71
CA GLY A 53 -12.06 12.07 0.80
C GLY A 53 -13.08 11.91 -0.34
N GLU A 54 -12.75 11.22 -1.43
CA GLU A 54 -13.69 10.91 -2.52
C GLU A 54 -14.56 9.69 -2.20
N HIS A 55 -14.18 8.89 -1.20
CA HIS A 55 -14.86 7.63 -0.84
C HIS A 55 -15.65 7.73 0.47
N ARG A 56 -16.31 8.87 0.72
CA ARG A 56 -17.01 9.15 2.00
C ARG A 56 -18.06 8.11 2.40
N ASN A 57 -18.64 7.43 1.41
CA ASN A 57 -19.67 6.41 1.61
C ASN A 57 -19.10 5.01 1.91
N PHE A 58 -17.78 4.81 1.81
CA PHE A 58 -17.16 3.49 1.99
C PHE A 58 -16.93 3.21 3.49
N PRO A 59 -17.05 1.94 3.94
CA PRO A 59 -16.89 1.58 5.35
C PRO A 59 -15.58 2.08 5.97
N LEU A 60 -14.45 1.94 5.26
CA LEU A 60 -13.16 2.42 5.75
C LEU A 60 -13.12 3.94 5.96
N TYR A 61 -13.80 4.73 5.12
CA TYR A 61 -13.91 6.17 5.37
C TYR A 61 -14.77 6.45 6.58
N ARG A 62 -16.00 5.93 6.59
CA ARG A 62 -16.98 6.19 7.65
C ARG A 62 -16.47 5.75 9.03
N ASP A 63 -15.84 4.58 9.10
CA ASP A 63 -15.49 3.93 10.37
C ASP A 63 -14.12 4.38 10.89
N LEU A 64 -13.16 4.71 10.00
CA LEU A 64 -11.78 5.06 10.40
C LEU A 64 -11.45 6.54 10.32
N SER A 65 -12.10 7.34 9.46
CA SER A 65 -11.70 8.75 9.26
C SER A 65 -11.72 9.58 10.54
N PRO A 66 -12.68 9.47 11.48
CA PRO A 66 -12.64 10.24 12.73
C PRO A 66 -11.39 9.91 13.56
N TYR A 67 -11.07 8.62 13.66
CA TYR A 67 -9.93 8.11 14.42
C TYR A 67 -8.58 8.56 13.82
N LEU A 68 -8.47 8.47 12.50
CA LEU A 68 -7.26 8.81 11.74
C LEU A 68 -7.02 10.32 11.69
N PHE A 69 -8.08 11.12 11.53
CA PHE A 69 -7.98 12.58 11.41
C PHE A 69 -7.60 13.20 12.75
N GLU A 70 -8.18 12.73 13.86
CA GLU A 70 -7.82 13.16 15.22
C GLU A 70 -6.31 12.99 15.49
N ARG A 71 -5.71 11.93 14.96
CA ARG A 71 -4.29 11.60 15.13
C ARG A 71 -3.39 12.21 14.05
N GLY A 72 -3.96 12.87 13.05
CA GLY A 72 -3.22 13.40 11.90
C GLY A 72 -2.55 12.33 11.04
N TRP A 73 -3.04 11.09 11.06
CA TRP A 73 -2.46 9.97 10.31
C TRP A 73 -2.95 9.90 8.87
N ALA A 74 -4.16 10.39 8.62
CA ALA A 74 -4.72 10.56 7.28
C ALA A 74 -5.49 11.87 7.22
N ASP A 75 -5.76 12.32 6.00
CA ASP A 75 -6.69 13.40 5.68
C ASP A 75 -7.40 13.07 4.36
N ASP A 76 -8.31 13.95 3.94
CA ASP A 76 -9.07 13.76 2.70
C ASP A 76 -8.17 13.71 1.45
N GLU A 77 -6.93 14.22 1.52
CA GLU A 77 -5.99 14.31 0.40
C GLU A 77 -5.11 13.06 0.25
N MET A 78 -5.16 12.13 1.21
CA MET A 78 -4.41 10.86 1.13
C MET A 78 -4.85 10.05 -0.09
N HIS A 79 -3.90 9.71 -0.97
CA HIS A 79 -4.16 8.79 -2.06
C HIS A 79 -4.29 7.37 -1.53
N GLN A 80 -5.33 6.66 -1.99
CA GLN A 80 -5.39 5.21 -1.84
C GLN A 80 -4.42 4.54 -2.82
N LEU A 81 -4.11 3.26 -2.60
CA LEU A 81 -3.24 2.48 -3.48
C LEU A 81 -3.78 1.06 -3.63
N ASN A 82 -3.33 0.38 -4.68
CA ASN A 82 -3.53 -1.04 -4.85
C ASN A 82 -2.24 -1.82 -4.53
N SER A 83 -2.32 -2.77 -3.59
CA SER A 83 -1.17 -3.56 -3.10
C SER A 83 -0.84 -4.79 -3.96
N GLY A 84 -1.36 -4.89 -5.19
CA GLY A 84 -1.02 -5.97 -6.13
C GLY A 84 0.47 -6.01 -6.49
N VAL A 85 1.13 -4.86 -6.37
CA VAL A 85 2.58 -4.71 -6.34
C VAL A 85 2.91 -3.84 -5.13
N ILE A 86 3.97 -4.19 -4.40
CA ILE A 86 4.60 -3.33 -3.40
C ILE A 86 6.11 -3.40 -3.62
N GLY A 87 6.76 -2.24 -3.78
CA GLY A 87 8.21 -2.14 -3.88
C GLY A 87 8.76 -1.04 -2.99
N LEU A 88 9.84 -1.35 -2.26
CA LEU A 88 10.50 -0.43 -1.35
C LEU A 88 12.02 -0.62 -1.37
N PRO A 89 12.81 0.45 -1.17
CA PRO A 89 14.19 0.32 -0.79
C PRO A 89 14.30 -0.05 0.71
N ARG A 90 15.39 -0.69 1.09
CA ARG A 90 15.67 -1.14 2.47
C ARG A 90 15.53 -0.01 3.50
N GLU A 91 15.99 1.19 3.17
CA GLU A 91 15.94 2.36 4.05
C GLU A 91 14.51 2.80 4.42
N GLU A 92 13.51 2.41 3.61
CA GLU A 92 12.09 2.68 3.86
C GLU A 92 11.34 1.48 4.45
N ALA A 93 12.03 0.38 4.81
CA ALA A 93 11.41 -0.83 5.37
C ALA A 93 10.54 -0.55 6.61
N LYS A 94 10.87 0.49 7.40
CA LYS A 94 10.11 0.97 8.57
C LYS A 94 8.64 1.32 8.26
N ILE A 95 8.31 1.61 6.99
CA ILE A 95 6.92 1.84 6.57
C ILE A 95 6.08 0.58 6.72
N LEU A 96 6.68 -0.60 6.51
CA LEU A 96 6.01 -1.88 6.70
C LEU A 96 5.75 -2.16 8.18
N ASP A 97 6.69 -1.83 9.08
CA ASP A 97 6.46 -1.93 10.53
C ASP A 97 5.30 -1.04 10.97
N ARG A 98 5.30 0.23 10.54
CA ARG A 98 4.19 1.15 10.83
C ARG A 98 2.86 0.63 10.25
N SER A 99 2.90 0.09 9.05
CA SER A 99 1.72 -0.47 8.40
C SER A 99 1.17 -1.69 9.14
N LEU A 100 2.05 -2.56 9.67
CA LEU A 100 1.66 -3.71 10.49
C LEU A 100 1.04 -3.29 11.82
N GLU A 101 1.61 -2.30 12.50
CA GLU A 101 1.02 -1.71 13.72
C GLU A 101 -0.38 -1.15 13.45
N LEU A 102 -0.53 -0.37 12.38
CA LEU A 102 -1.82 0.18 11.95
C LEU A 102 -2.82 -0.92 11.60
N MET A 103 -2.36 -2.01 10.98
CA MET A 103 -3.21 -3.16 10.68
C MET A 103 -3.77 -3.78 11.96
N ASP A 104 -2.92 -4.02 12.96
CA ASP A 104 -3.34 -4.57 14.25
C ASP A 104 -4.29 -3.62 15.02
N GLU A 105 -3.99 -2.32 15.00
CA GLU A 105 -4.74 -1.29 15.71
C GLU A 105 -6.13 -1.05 15.10
N LEU A 106 -6.23 -1.01 13.76
CA LEU A 106 -7.45 -0.65 13.06
C LEU A 106 -8.32 -1.85 12.68
N TYR A 107 -7.79 -3.08 12.72
CA TYR A 107 -8.54 -4.29 12.39
C TYR A 107 -9.87 -4.44 13.15
N PRO A 108 -9.94 -4.18 14.48
CA PRO A 108 -11.20 -4.25 15.22
C PRO A 108 -12.24 -3.19 14.79
N ILE A 109 -11.79 -2.07 14.23
CA ILE A 109 -12.64 -0.93 13.83
C ILE A 109 -13.09 -1.07 12.37
N ALA A 110 -12.24 -1.68 11.53
CA ALA A 110 -12.43 -1.81 10.09
C ALA A 110 -13.57 -2.76 9.68
N ASN A 111 -14.26 -3.41 10.64
CA ASN A 111 -15.46 -4.23 10.40
C ASN A 111 -15.32 -5.27 9.28
N GLY A 112 -14.15 -5.91 9.19
CA GLY A 112 -13.88 -6.93 8.16
C GLY A 112 -13.65 -6.39 6.75
N ALA A 113 -13.34 -5.09 6.59
CA ALA A 113 -12.97 -4.51 5.31
C ALA A 113 -11.79 -5.27 4.67
N TYR A 114 -12.04 -5.88 3.51
CA TYR A 114 -11.08 -6.74 2.83
C TYR A 114 -9.88 -5.97 2.24
N THR A 115 -10.01 -4.65 2.05
CA THR A 115 -8.94 -3.75 1.59
C THR A 115 -8.16 -3.11 2.73
N LEU A 116 -8.35 -3.53 4.00
CA LEU A 116 -7.65 -2.91 5.12
C LEU A 116 -6.13 -2.93 4.95
N GLU A 117 -5.57 -4.01 4.39
CA GLU A 117 -4.13 -4.15 4.18
C GLU A 117 -3.54 -3.06 3.27
N GLU A 118 -4.09 -2.89 2.06
CA GLU A 118 -3.64 -1.83 1.14
C GLU A 118 -3.95 -0.42 1.69
N PHE A 119 -5.06 -0.28 2.41
CA PHE A 119 -5.45 0.98 3.03
C PHE A 119 -4.44 1.43 4.09
N VAL A 120 -4.04 0.54 5.02
CA VAL A 120 -3.05 0.93 6.05
C VAL A 120 -1.66 1.13 5.48
N LEU A 121 -1.35 0.55 4.31
CA LEU A 121 -0.11 0.87 3.59
C LEU A 121 -0.15 2.32 3.10
N ALA A 122 -1.27 2.76 2.53
CA ALA A 122 -1.47 4.17 2.15
C ALA A 122 -1.35 5.11 3.35
N VAL A 123 -1.98 4.77 4.49
CA VAL A 123 -1.87 5.56 5.73
C VAL A 123 -0.43 5.64 6.24
N ALA A 124 0.31 4.52 6.20
CA ALA A 124 1.71 4.51 6.62
C ALA A 124 2.58 5.40 5.72
N ALA A 125 2.38 5.35 4.40
CA ALA A 125 3.14 6.12 3.41
C ALA A 125 2.74 7.61 3.34
N HIS A 126 1.52 7.97 3.74
CA HIS A 126 0.98 9.34 3.57
C HIS A 126 1.90 10.40 4.18
N LYS A 127 2.21 11.44 3.40
CA LYS A 127 3.15 12.54 3.73
C LYS A 127 4.56 12.09 4.12
N ARG A 128 4.93 10.84 3.87
CA ARG A 128 6.27 10.27 4.15
C ARG A 128 6.96 9.81 2.88
N LEU A 129 6.24 9.13 2.00
CA LEU A 129 6.74 8.62 0.72
C LEU A 129 5.91 9.12 -0.46
N GLU A 130 6.56 9.26 -1.60
CA GLU A 130 5.89 9.43 -2.90
C GLU A 130 5.36 8.08 -3.39
N LEU A 131 4.09 8.05 -3.84
CA LEU A 131 3.54 6.85 -4.47
C LEU A 131 3.91 6.81 -5.95
N VAL A 132 4.40 5.66 -6.42
CA VAL A 132 4.74 5.43 -7.83
C VAL A 132 3.93 4.24 -8.34
N GLY A 133 3.11 4.44 -9.39
CA GLY A 133 2.33 3.36 -10.00
C GLY A 133 3.11 2.57 -11.06
N CYS A 134 2.66 1.36 -11.42
CA CYS A 134 3.28 0.52 -12.46
C CYS A 134 2.33 -0.16 -13.44
N THR A 135 1.11 0.35 -13.61
CA THR A 135 0.11 -0.18 -14.55
C THR A 135 0.53 -0.17 -16.03
N ASP A 136 1.58 0.55 -16.40
CA ASP A 136 2.13 0.55 -17.77
C ASP A 136 3.11 -0.61 -18.03
N LEU A 137 3.68 -1.21 -16.97
CA LEU A 137 4.61 -2.35 -17.07
C LEU A 137 3.93 -3.71 -16.87
N ILE A 138 2.79 -3.71 -16.17
CA ILE A 138 2.08 -4.92 -15.77
C ILE A 138 0.57 -4.80 -15.95
N HIS A 139 -0.09 -5.96 -16.00
CA HIS A 139 -1.52 -6.08 -15.82
C HIS A 139 -1.79 -6.97 -14.60
N HIS A 140 -2.23 -6.38 -13.50
CA HIS A 140 -2.67 -7.10 -12.31
C HIS A 140 -4.16 -7.40 -12.40
N TYR A 141 -4.54 -8.68 -12.31
CA TYR A 141 -5.94 -9.11 -12.43
C TYR A 141 -6.74 -8.71 -11.19
N TRP A 142 -7.22 -7.47 -11.16
CA TRP A 142 -8.12 -7.00 -10.13
C TRP A 142 -9.55 -7.36 -10.50
N SER A 143 -9.99 -8.55 -10.09
CA SER A 143 -11.41 -8.95 -10.15
C SER A 143 -12.25 -7.93 -9.38
N ARG A 144 -12.93 -7.03 -10.10
CA ARG A 144 -13.94 -6.05 -9.64
C ARG A 144 -14.24 -6.18 -8.14
N LYS A 145 -13.38 -5.59 -7.30
CA LYS A 145 -13.70 -5.40 -5.89
C LYS A 145 -14.56 -4.13 -5.84
N GLN A 146 -15.83 -4.27 -6.24
CA GLN A 146 -16.87 -3.25 -6.08
C GLN A 146 -17.56 -3.46 -4.74
#